data_AF-A0A0T6Z9D0-F1
#
_entry.id   AF-A0A0T6Z9D0-F1
#
_cell.length_a   1.000
_cell.length_b   1.000
_cell.length_c   1.000
_cell.angle_alpha   90.00
_cell.angle_beta   90.00
_cell.angle_gamma   90.00
#
_symmetry.space_group_name_H-M   'P 1'
#
loop_
_entity.id
_entity.type
_entity.pdbx_description
1 polymer ?
#
loop_
_entity_poly.entity_id
_entity_poly.type
_entity_poly.pdbx_seq_one_letter_code
_entity_poly.pdbx_strand_id
1 'polypeptide(L)'
;SFKSRTAVRTDTQARIEFEVTHPFHPWRGQRFVLSTRKQNWGEDRVMFYDAQGRLRSLPASWTDVNEADLFSQVAAGRSFSRPDDLSALASLIDHIKRRQEE
;
A
#
# COMPACT_ATOMS: atom_id res chain seq x y z
N SER A 1 33.70 18.69 -15.52
CA SER A 1 33.32 17.47 -16.24
C SER A 1 33.15 16.34 -15.23
N PHE A 2 31.93 16.14 -14.72
CA PHE A 2 31.65 15.11 -13.71
C PHE A 2 31.22 13.83 -14.44
N LYS A 3 32.15 12.86 -14.53
CA LYS A 3 31.85 11.50 -14.98
C LYS A 3 31.24 10.75 -13.79
N SER A 4 29.92 10.62 -13.76
CA SER A 4 29.24 9.76 -12.79
C SER A 4 29.25 8.32 -13.30
N ARG A 5 30.01 7.46 -12.63
CA ARG A 5 30.09 6.02 -12.87
C ARG A 5 30.14 5.30 -11.53
N THR A 6 29.01 4.79 -11.04
CA THR A 6 28.90 3.81 -9.94
C THR A 6 27.41 3.54 -9.71
N ALA A 7 26.87 2.34 -9.53
CA ALA A 7 27.25 0.96 -9.75
C ALA A 7 25.91 0.21 -9.68
N VAL A 8 25.69 -0.81 -10.50
CA VAL A 8 24.56 -1.73 -10.31
C VAL A 8 24.78 -2.42 -8.97
N ARG A 9 24.05 -1.99 -7.93
CA ARG A 9 23.94 -2.77 -6.70
C ARG A 9 23.06 -3.96 -7.03
N THR A 10 23.70 -5.09 -7.32
CA THR A 10 23.08 -6.40 -7.17
C THR A 10 22.95 -6.65 -5.67
N ASP A 11 21.97 -5.99 -5.06
CA ASP A 11 21.59 -6.30 -3.68
C ASP A 11 20.90 -7.66 -3.75
N THR A 12 21.49 -8.67 -3.11
CA THR A 12 20.80 -9.91 -2.76
C THR A 12 19.77 -9.58 -1.68
N GLN A 13 18.83 -8.70 -2.02
CA GLN A 13 17.69 -8.38 -1.20
C GLN A 13 16.85 -9.65 -1.18
N ALA A 14 16.66 -10.23 0.00
CA ALA A 14 15.72 -11.32 0.18
C ALA A 14 14.45 -10.95 -0.60
N ARG A 15 14.05 -11.79 -1.55
CA ARG A 15 12.88 -11.51 -2.39
C ARG A 15 11.68 -11.55 -1.47
N ILE A 16 11.22 -10.37 -1.02
CA ILE A 16 10.04 -10.24 -0.18
C ILE A 16 8.86 -10.52 -1.10
N GLU A 17 8.12 -11.58 -0.81
CA GLU A 17 6.84 -11.83 -1.45
C GLU A 17 5.72 -11.26 -0.60
N PHE A 18 4.65 -10.83 -1.26
CA PHE A 18 3.42 -10.44 -0.59
C PHE A 18 2.22 -10.99 -1.37
N GLU A 19 1.11 -11.19 -0.67
CA GLU A 19 -0.19 -11.55 -1.21
C GLU A 19 -1.12 -10.34 -1.21
N VAL A 20 -1.96 -10.22 -2.24
CA VAL A 20 -3.05 -9.23 -2.23
C VAL A 20 -4.20 -9.74 -1.39
N THR A 21 -4.51 -9.05 -0.30
CA THR A 21 -5.51 -9.47 0.69
C THR A 21 -6.87 -8.78 0.50
N HIS A 22 -6.91 -7.65 -0.22
CA HIS A 22 -8.12 -6.83 -0.33
C HIS A 22 -9.27 -7.57 -1.06
N PRO A 23 -10.49 -7.64 -0.47
CA PRO A 23 -11.60 -8.47 -0.96
C PRO A 23 -12.12 -8.07 -2.34
N PHE A 24 -12.11 -6.78 -2.66
CA PHE A 24 -12.66 -6.23 -3.90
C PHE A 24 -11.62 -6.12 -5.02
N HIS A 25 -10.39 -6.61 -4.81
CA HIS A 25 -9.34 -6.53 -5.81
C HIS A 25 -9.31 -7.79 -6.70
N PRO A 26 -9.22 -7.67 -8.05
CA PRO A 26 -9.18 -8.83 -8.95
C PRO A 26 -8.03 -9.80 -8.69
N TRP A 27 -6.92 -9.31 -8.15
CA TRP A 27 -5.73 -10.11 -7.81
C TRP A 27 -5.73 -10.68 -6.39
N ARG A 28 -6.86 -10.65 -5.68
CA ARG A 28 -6.95 -11.22 -4.33
C ARG A 28 -6.44 -12.66 -4.31
N GLY A 29 -5.58 -12.99 -3.35
CA GLY A 29 -4.95 -14.30 -3.20
C GLY A 29 -3.75 -14.54 -4.13
N GLN A 30 -3.42 -13.60 -5.01
CA GLN A 30 -2.23 -13.69 -5.85
C GLN A 30 -1.01 -13.14 -5.11
N ARG A 31 0.12 -13.82 -5.30
CA ARG A 31 1.41 -13.48 -4.71
C ARG A 31 2.31 -12.81 -5.73
N PHE A 32 3.03 -11.77 -5.30
CA PHE A 32 3.99 -11.05 -6.14
C PHE A 32 5.28 -10.80 -5.37
N VAL A 33 6.37 -10.61 -6.12
CA VAL A 33 7.67 -10.22 -5.56
C VAL A 33 7.72 -8.70 -5.45
N LEU A 34 7.99 -8.20 -4.25
CA LEU A 34 8.18 -6.79 -3.97
C LEU A 34 9.44 -6.30 -4.68
N SER A 35 9.28 -5.32 -5.58
CA SER A 35 10.39 -4.61 -6.18
C SER A 35 10.82 -3.42 -5.32
N THR A 36 9.86 -2.61 -4.86
CA THR A 36 10.11 -1.41 -4.06
C THR A 36 8.91 -1.12 -3.17
N ARG A 37 9.15 -0.63 -1.95
CA ARG A 37 8.11 -0.03 -1.09
C ARG A 37 8.48 1.43 -0.82
N LYS A 38 7.52 2.34 -1.00
CA LYS A 38 7.76 3.76 -0.72
C LYS A 38 6.46 4.49 -0.38
N GLN A 39 6.63 5.55 0.41
CA GLN A 39 5.59 6.55 0.61
C GLN A 39 5.40 7.37 -0.67
N ASN A 40 4.18 7.39 -1.16
CA ASN A 40 3.77 8.11 -2.35
C ASN A 40 2.45 8.82 -2.06
N TRP A 41 2.40 10.15 -2.19
CA TRP A 41 1.19 10.96 -1.97
C TRP A 41 0.54 10.76 -0.57
N GLY A 42 1.36 10.49 0.45
CA GLY A 42 0.88 10.22 1.82
C GLY A 42 0.38 8.79 2.06
N GLU A 43 0.49 7.91 1.06
CA GLU A 43 0.12 6.50 1.19
C GLU A 43 1.37 5.60 1.04
N ASP A 44 1.47 4.60 1.91
CA ASP A 44 2.50 3.58 1.81
C ASP A 44 2.13 2.57 0.71
N ARG A 45 3.01 2.43 -0.28
CA ARG A 45 2.73 1.64 -1.48
C ARG A 45 3.81 0.62 -1.78
N VAL A 46 3.36 -0.57 -2.20
CA VAL A 46 4.22 -1.63 -2.76
C VAL A 46 4.22 -1.54 -4.28
N MET A 47 5.38 -1.74 -4.89
CA MET A 47 5.61 -1.79 -6.33
C MET A 47 6.15 -3.16 -6.73
N PHE A 48 5.63 -3.72 -7.82
CA PHE A 48 5.95 -5.07 -8.29
C PHE A 48 5.72 -5.19 -9.79
N TYR A 49 6.23 -6.25 -10.40
CA TYR A 49 5.97 -6.58 -11.80
C TYR A 49 4.86 -7.62 -11.90
N ASP A 50 3.87 -7.38 -12.76
CA ASP A 50 2.84 -8.37 -13.08
C ASP A 50 3.37 -9.46 -14.02
N ALA A 51 2.53 -10.47 -14.31
CA ALA A 51 2.89 -11.57 -15.21
C ALA A 51 3.22 -11.10 -16.65
N GLN A 52 2.82 -9.89 -17.03
CA GLN A 52 3.13 -9.27 -18.32
C GLN A 52 4.39 -8.38 -18.25
N GLY A 53 5.10 -8.38 -17.12
CA GLY A 53 6.30 -7.57 -16.91
C GLY A 53 6.02 -6.07 -16.75
N ARG A 54 4.78 -5.66 -16.48
CA ARG A 54 4.45 -4.25 -16.26
C ARG A 54 4.63 -3.89 -14.79
N LEU A 55 5.22 -2.72 -14.53
CA LEU A 55 5.34 -2.21 -13.18
C LEU A 55 3.96 -1.75 -12.67
N ARG A 56 3.53 -2.35 -11.57
CA ARG A 56 2.26 -2.07 -10.88
C ARG A 56 2.53 -1.54 -9.48
N SER A 57 1.53 -0.88 -8.91
CA SER A 57 1.61 -0.37 -7.55
C SER A 57 0.28 -0.58 -6.82
N LEU A 58 0.35 -1.10 -5.61
CA LEU A 58 -0.80 -1.26 -4.71
C LEU A 58 -0.53 -0.58 -3.36
N PRO A 59 -1.57 -0.12 -2.65
CA PRO A 59 -1.43 0.23 -1.23
C PRO A 59 -0.90 -0.95 -0.42
N ALA A 60 0.03 -0.69 0.50
CA ALA A 60 0.52 -1.72 1.43
C ALA A 60 -0.59 -2.24 2.36
N SER A 61 -1.66 -1.46 2.58
CA SER A 61 -2.85 -1.88 3.32
C SER A 61 -3.70 -2.92 2.60
N TRP A 62 -3.47 -3.13 1.29
CA TRP A 62 -4.17 -4.12 0.48
C TRP A 62 -3.40 -5.44 0.35
N THR A 63 -2.26 -5.54 1.05
CA THR A 63 -1.40 -6.71 1.01
C THR A 63 -1.04 -7.19 2.42
N ASP A 64 -0.45 -8.37 2.53
CA ASP A 64 0.07 -8.94 3.77
C ASP A 64 1.49 -8.46 4.11
N VAL A 65 2.01 -7.45 3.38
CA VAL A 65 3.37 -6.93 3.59
C VAL A 65 3.55 -6.27 4.97
N ASN A 66 2.44 -5.84 5.56
CA ASN A 66 2.38 -5.35 6.92
C ASN A 66 1.85 -6.47 7.81
N GLU A 67 2.41 -6.58 9.00
CA GLU A 67 1.86 -7.44 10.03
C GLU A 67 0.39 -7.06 10.27
N ALA A 68 -0.48 -8.08 10.36
CA ALA A 68 -1.90 -7.86 10.54
C ALA A 68 -2.12 -7.14 11.88
N ASP A 69 -2.50 -5.87 11.85
CA ASP A 69 -2.82 -5.15 13.09
C ASP A 69 -4.01 -5.81 13.80
N LEU A 70 -4.05 -5.70 15.13
CA LEU A 70 -5.04 -6.30 16.03
C LEU A 70 -6.47 -6.05 15.57
N PHE A 71 -6.76 -4.87 15.04
CA PHE A 71 -8.07 -4.55 14.46
C PHE A 71 -8.43 -5.48 13.29
N SER A 72 -7.51 -5.69 12.35
CA SER A 72 -7.74 -6.55 11.18
C SER A 72 -7.99 -8.00 11.60
N GLN A 73 -7.28 -8.47 12.63
CA GLN A 73 -7.47 -9.80 13.21
C GLN A 73 -8.85 -9.94 13.87
N VAL A 74 -9.25 -8.97 14.70
CA VAL A 74 -10.56 -8.98 15.40
C VAL A 74 -11.72 -8.82 14.42
N ALA A 75 -11.58 -7.95 13.42
CA ALA A 75 -12.57 -7.72 12.39
C ALA A 75 -12.85 -8.99 11.58
N ALA A 76 -11.82 -9.82 11.34
CA ALA A 76 -11.93 -11.08 10.60
C ALA A 76 -12.67 -10.91 9.26
N GLY A 77 -12.41 -9.81 8.56
CA GLY A 77 -13.06 -9.46 7.28
C GLY A 77 -14.50 -8.93 7.39
N ARG A 78 -15.04 -8.74 8.60
CA ARG A 78 -16.38 -8.18 8.83
C ARG A 78 -16.40 -6.65 8.85
N SER A 79 -15.23 -6.02 8.98
CA SER A 79 -15.07 -4.57 8.92
C SER A 79 -13.78 -4.20 8.20
N PHE A 80 -13.86 -3.19 7.32
CA PHE A 80 -12.76 -2.74 6.47
C PHE A 80 -12.16 -1.39 6.89
N SER A 81 -12.81 -0.67 7.81
CA SER A 81 -12.37 0.63 8.29
C SER A 81 -12.47 0.67 9.81
N ARG A 82 -11.47 1.28 10.46
CA ARG A 82 -11.56 1.50 11.90
C ARG A 82 -12.61 2.56 12.19
N PRO A 83 -13.32 2.45 13.33
CA PRO A 83 -14.18 3.53 13.79
C PRO A 83 -13.45 4.88 13.83
N ASP A 84 -12.20 4.88 14.30
CA ASP A 84 -11.36 6.08 14.37
C ASP A 84 -11.07 6.69 12.99
N ASP A 85 -10.79 5.85 11.98
CA ASP A 85 -10.56 6.31 10.61
C ASP A 85 -11.83 6.96 10.02
N LEU A 86 -13.00 6.38 10.30
CA LEU A 86 -14.29 6.94 9.86
C LEU A 86 -14.60 8.26 10.56
N SER A 87 -14.32 8.37 11.86
CA SER A 87 -14.46 9.62 12.61
C SER A 87 -13.49 10.69 12.12
N ALA A 88 -12.23 10.34 11.83
CA ALA A 88 -11.25 11.24 11.25
C ALA A 88 -11.68 11.71 9.85
N LEU A 89 -12.19 10.80 9.01
CA LEU A 89 -12.71 11.12 7.69
C LEU A 89 -13.91 12.08 7.77
N ALA A 90 -14.87 11.82 8.66
CA ALA A 90 -16.02 12.69 8.87
C ALA A 90 -15.57 14.11 9.27
N SER A 91 -14.60 14.21 10.18
CA SER A 91 -14.03 15.48 10.62
C SER A 91 -13.32 16.23 9.48
N LEU A 92 -12.58 15.51 8.62
CA LEU A 92 -11.93 16.09 7.46
C LEU A 92 -12.94 16.62 6.43
N ILE A 93 -14.01 15.87 6.16
CA ILE A 93 -15.09 16.29 5.25
C ILE A 93 -15.76 17.57 5.76
N ASP A 94 -16.06 17.63 7.05
CA ASP A 94 -16.65 18.82 7.69
C ASP A 94 -15.74 20.05 7.53
N HIS A 95 -14.44 19.88 7.81
CA HIS A 95 -13.46 20.94 7.62
C HIS A 95 -13.38 21.43 6.17
N ILE A 96 -13.38 20.51 5.20
CA ILE A 96 -13.34 20.87 3.77
C ILE A 96 -14.59 21.65 3.38
N LYS A 97 -15.78 21.23 3.81
CA LYS A 97 -17.04 21.92 3.51
C LYS A 97 -17.05 23.34 4.03
N ARG A 98 -16.63 23.56 5.29
CA ARG A 98 -16.56 24.90 5.88
C ARG A 98 -15.64 25.84 5.09
N ARG A 99 -14.50 25.34 4.60
CA ARG A 99 -13.58 26.14 3.76
C ARG A 99 -14.10 26.44 2.34
N GLN A 100 -15.19 25.83 1.90
CA GLN A 100 -15.82 26.14 0.59
C GLN A 100 -16.94 27.18 0.73
N GLU A 101 -17.41 27.43 1.96
CA GLU A 101 -18.46 28.40 2.26
C GLU A 101 -17.91 29.78 2.64
N GLU A 102 -16.60 29.87 2.89
CA GLU A 102 -15.80 31.09 3.10
C GLU A 102 -15.25 31.64 1.78
#